data_AF-A0A822FXQ6-F1
#
_entry.id   AF-A0A822FXQ6-F1
#
_cell.length_a   1.000
_cell.length_b   1.000
_cell.length_c   1.000
_cell.angle_alpha   90.00
_cell.angle_beta   90.00
_cell.angle_gamma   90.00
#
_symmetry.space_group_name_H-M   'P 1'
#
loop_
_entity.id
_entity.type
_entity.pdbx_description
1 polymer ?
#
loop_
_entity_poly.entity_id
_entity_poly.type
_entity_poly.pdbx_seq_one_letter_code
_entity_poly.pdbx_strand_id
1 'polypeptide(L)'
;MDRSQFEHLVQNYISFMKLAQKNHMIVPTFDIDLIWHTHMRYPSQYQSVSTALCGFILDHNDAIESNILSDAYQKTAERWEKTYKSEYGHNIDRKNLETSQYMSSCAMVFV
;
A
#
# COMPACT_ATOMS: atom_id res chain seq x y z
N MET A 1 20.17 4.23 3.69
CA MET A 1 18.92 4.87 4.13
C MET A 1 19.19 5.55 5.45
N ASP A 2 18.94 6.84 5.58
CA ASP A 2 19.03 7.54 6.87
C ASP A 2 17.73 7.40 7.68
N ARG A 3 17.74 7.85 8.93
CA ARG A 3 16.59 7.77 9.83
C ARG A 3 15.35 8.51 9.30
N SER A 4 15.55 9.67 8.67
CA SER A 4 14.46 10.50 8.13
C SER A 4 13.76 9.79 6.98
N GLN A 5 14.54 9.16 6.09
CA GLN A 5 14.00 8.35 5.00
C GLN A 5 13.15 7.20 5.55
N PHE A 6 13.63 6.47 6.56
CA PHE A 6 12.87 5.37 7.15
C PHE A 6 11.57 5.86 7.82
N GLU A 7 11.62 6.96 8.57
CA GLU A 7 10.45 7.59 9.18
C GLU A 7 9.41 7.99 8.12
N HIS A 8 9.86 8.50 6.98
CA HIS A 8 8.98 8.83 5.85
C HIS A 8 8.31 7.58 5.24
N LEU A 9 9.03 6.47 5.08
CA LEU A 9 8.44 5.21 4.59
C LEU A 9 7.36 4.69 5.55
N VAL A 10 7.60 4.76 6.87
CA VAL A 10 6.61 4.38 7.88
C VAL A 10 5.39 5.31 7.83
N GLN A 11 5.59 6.61 7.65
CA GLN A 11 4.48 7.57 7.47
C GLN A 11 3.65 7.26 6.21
N ASN A 12 4.29 6.86 5.12
CA ASN A 12 3.59 6.48 3.89
C ASN A 12 2.73 5.24 4.10
N TYR A 13 3.26 4.23 4.78
CA TYR A 13 2.49 3.04 5.16
C TYR A 13 1.27 3.37 6.04
N ILE A 14 1.44 4.20 7.07
CA ILE A 14 0.32 4.62 7.94
C ILE A 14 -0.73 5.39 7.13
N SER A 15 -0.30 6.26 6.21
CA SER A 15 -1.18 7.04 5.34
C SER A 15 -1.95 6.12 4.38
N PHE A 16 -1.27 5.13 3.81
CA PHE A 16 -1.90 4.11 2.98
C PHE A 16 -2.99 3.33 3.72
N MET A 17 -2.73 2.90 4.96
CA MET A 17 -3.75 2.24 5.78
C MET A 17 -4.97 3.15 6.01
N LYS A 18 -4.77 4.43 6.32
CA LYS A 18 -5.85 5.42 6.50
C LYS A 18 -6.61 5.69 5.20
N LEU A 19 -5.99 5.44 4.04
CA LEU A 19 -6.65 5.53 2.74
C LEU A 19 -7.63 4.37 2.52
N ALA A 20 -7.54 3.26 3.25
CA ALA A 20 -8.43 2.13 3.04
C ALA A 20 -9.91 2.49 3.31
N GLN A 21 -10.80 1.97 2.47
CA GLN A 21 -12.25 2.08 2.63
C GLN A 21 -12.89 0.74 2.32
N LYS A 22 -13.98 0.40 3.01
CA LYS A 22 -14.81 -0.75 2.66
C LYS A 22 -15.27 -0.64 1.20
N ASN A 23 -15.28 -1.76 0.48
CA ASN A 23 -15.63 -1.92 -0.93
C ASN A 23 -14.77 -1.16 -1.97
N HIS A 24 -13.61 -0.60 -1.60
CA HIS A 24 -12.63 0.03 -2.52
C HIS A 24 -11.22 -0.59 -2.50
N MET A 25 -10.77 -1.15 -3.64
CA MET A 25 -9.41 -1.66 -3.80
C MET A 25 -8.38 -0.52 -3.68
N ILE A 26 -7.32 -0.76 -2.90
CA ILE A 26 -6.12 0.08 -2.88
C ILE A 26 -4.89 -0.78 -3.20
N VAL A 27 -3.92 -0.20 -3.88
CA VAL A 27 -2.72 -0.88 -4.38
C VAL A 27 -1.48 -0.25 -3.72
N PRO A 28 -0.72 -0.97 -2.88
CA PRO A 28 0.47 -0.43 -2.26
C PRO A 28 1.56 -0.15 -3.31
N THR A 29 2.44 0.81 -3.04
CA THR A 29 3.75 0.89 -3.69
C THR A 29 4.67 -0.18 -3.08
N PHE A 30 5.77 -0.50 -3.74
CA PHE A 30 6.68 -1.57 -3.29
C PHE A 30 7.21 -1.39 -1.86
N ASP A 31 7.55 -0.15 -1.47
CA ASP A 31 7.99 0.18 -0.11
C ASP A 31 6.89 0.02 0.95
N ILE A 32 5.66 0.44 0.61
CA ILE A 32 4.48 0.25 1.47
C ILE A 32 4.20 -1.24 1.63
N ASP A 33 4.25 -2.01 0.54
CA ASP A 33 3.98 -3.44 0.48
C ASP A 33 4.95 -4.22 1.37
N LEU A 34 6.25 -3.90 1.29
CA LEU A 34 7.29 -4.50 2.13
C LEU A 34 7.05 -4.25 3.64
N ILE A 35 6.72 -3.01 4.02
CA ILE A 35 6.41 -2.67 5.42
C ILE A 35 5.14 -3.40 5.86
N TRP A 36 4.14 -3.44 4.99
CA TRP A 36 2.87 -4.11 5.27
C TRP A 36 3.06 -5.61 5.52
N HIS A 37 3.77 -6.31 4.64
CA HIS A 37 4.11 -7.73 4.84
C HIS A 37 4.86 -7.97 6.15
N THR A 38 5.78 -7.07 6.51
CA THR A 38 6.49 -7.14 7.79
C THR A 38 5.53 -7.00 8.97
N HIS A 39 4.60 -6.05 8.92
CA HIS A 39 3.61 -5.83 9.98
C HIS A 39 2.62 -6.98 10.11
N MET A 40 2.19 -7.61 8.99
CA MET A 40 1.31 -8.78 9.01
C MET A 40 1.90 -10.00 9.72
N ARG A 41 3.22 -10.07 9.92
CA ARG A 41 3.88 -11.12 10.72
C ARG A 41 3.62 -11.02 12.23
N TYR A 42 2.96 -9.95 12.68
CA TYR A 42 2.58 -9.71 14.07
C TYR A 42 1.04 -9.58 14.18
N PRO A 43 0.28 -10.68 14.12
CA PRO A 43 -1.16 -10.63 13.85
C PRO A 43 -1.97 -9.82 14.87
N SER A 44 -1.65 -9.91 16.16
CA SER A 44 -2.36 -9.16 17.21
C SER A 44 -2.16 -7.66 17.08
N GLN A 45 -0.92 -7.23 16.83
CA GLN A 45 -0.58 -5.82 16.59
C GLN A 45 -1.22 -5.34 15.28
N TYR A 46 -1.13 -6.16 14.24
CA TYR A 46 -1.70 -5.86 12.94
C TYR A 46 -3.21 -5.63 13.00
N GLN A 47 -3.94 -6.52 13.69
CA GLN A 47 -5.38 -6.37 13.92
C GLN A 47 -5.70 -5.09 14.68
N SER A 48 -4.97 -4.82 15.77
CA SER A 48 -5.19 -3.62 16.59
C SER A 48 -4.97 -2.33 15.80
N VAL A 49 -3.88 -2.25 15.03
CA VAL A 49 -3.54 -1.05 14.25
C VAL A 49 -4.48 -0.89 13.06
N SER A 50 -4.81 -1.95 12.34
CA SER A 50 -5.77 -1.91 11.22
C SER A 50 -7.14 -1.43 11.68
N THR A 51 -7.64 -2.01 12.78
CA THR A 51 -8.92 -1.57 13.37
C THR A 51 -8.87 -0.09 13.78
N ALA A 52 -7.75 0.38 14.36
CA ALA A 52 -7.60 1.77 14.77
C ALA A 52 -7.50 2.76 13.60
N LEU A 53 -6.85 2.37 12.49
CA LEU A 53 -6.56 3.27 11.37
C LEU A 53 -7.65 3.29 10.30
N CYS A 54 -8.25 2.14 9.98
CA CYS A 54 -9.27 2.03 8.93
C CYS A 54 -10.57 1.36 9.37
N GLY A 55 -10.67 0.86 10.62
CA GLY A 55 -11.91 0.29 11.17
C GLY A 55 -12.17 -1.16 10.78
N PHE A 56 -11.24 -1.82 10.12
CA PHE A 56 -11.30 -3.24 9.75
C PHE A 56 -9.88 -3.81 9.63
N ILE A 57 -9.74 -5.14 9.56
CA ILE A 57 -8.47 -5.76 9.20
C ILE A 57 -8.30 -5.59 7.69
N LEU A 58 -7.23 -4.92 7.28
CA LEU A 58 -6.90 -4.72 5.87
C LEU A 58 -6.40 -6.08 5.32
N ASP A 59 -7.07 -6.65 4.33
CA ASP A 59 -6.75 -8.02 3.86
C ASP A 59 -5.86 -8.02 2.61
N HIS A 60 -5.07 -9.07 2.40
CA HIS A 60 -4.13 -9.17 1.28
C HIS A 60 -4.62 -10.18 0.24
N ASN A 61 -4.64 -9.81 -1.05
CA ASN A 61 -5.01 -10.73 -2.14
C ASN A 61 -3.97 -10.72 -3.28
N ASP A 62 -3.19 -11.79 -3.36
CA ASP A 62 -2.11 -11.97 -4.34
C ASP A 62 -2.55 -12.55 -5.69
N ALA A 63 -3.83 -12.89 -5.85
CA ALA A 63 -4.33 -13.60 -7.03
C ALA A 63 -4.99 -12.70 -8.09
N ILE A 64 -4.76 -11.39 -8.03
CA ILE A 64 -5.42 -10.41 -8.92
C ILE A 64 -4.62 -10.23 -10.21
N GLU A 65 -5.31 -10.24 -11.35
CA GLU A 65 -4.70 -10.05 -12.67
C GLU A 65 -4.06 -8.65 -12.84
N SER A 66 -2.93 -8.59 -13.55
CA SER A 66 -2.08 -7.40 -13.64
C SER A 66 -2.74 -6.16 -14.27
N ASN A 67 -3.68 -6.36 -15.20
CA ASN A 67 -4.49 -5.29 -15.78
C ASN A 67 -5.39 -4.62 -14.73
N ILE A 68 -6.04 -5.40 -13.87
CA ILE A 68 -6.89 -4.90 -12.78
C ILE A 68 -6.04 -4.12 -11.76
N LEU A 69 -4.83 -4.62 -11.48
CA LEU A 69 -3.87 -3.95 -10.59
C LEU A 69 -3.47 -2.56 -11.09
N SER A 70 -3.29 -2.39 -12.40
CA SER A 70 -2.87 -1.11 -12.98
C SER A 70 -3.95 -0.03 -12.83
N ASP A 71 -5.19 -0.36 -13.18
CA ASP A 71 -6.33 0.54 -13.04
C ASP A 71 -6.59 0.91 -11.57
N ALA A 72 -6.47 -0.06 -10.66
CA ALA A 72 -6.65 0.16 -9.25
C ALA A 72 -5.51 0.99 -8.64
N TYR A 73 -4.28 0.84 -9.13
CA TYR A 73 -3.15 1.65 -8.71
C TYR A 73 -3.38 3.11 -9.05
N GLN A 74 -3.82 3.39 -10.28
CA GLN A 74 -4.14 4.75 -10.71
C GLN A 74 -5.20 5.39 -9.80
N LYS A 75 -6.27 4.65 -9.47
CA LYS A 75 -7.29 5.11 -8.51
C LYS A 75 -6.73 5.35 -7.11
N THR A 76 -5.79 4.52 -6.67
CA THR A 76 -5.09 4.69 -5.38
C THR A 76 -4.26 5.99 -5.39
N ALA A 77 -3.51 6.23 -6.47
CA ALA A 77 -2.68 7.41 -6.66
C ALA A 77 -3.53 8.71 -6.69
N GLU A 78 -4.62 8.72 -7.45
CA GLU A 78 -5.54 9.86 -7.51
C GLU A 78 -6.14 10.18 -6.14
N ARG A 79 -6.54 9.14 -5.40
CA ARG A 79 -7.11 9.31 -4.07
C ARG A 79 -6.06 9.78 -3.07
N TRP A 80 -4.83 9.26 -3.17
CA TRP A 80 -3.70 9.72 -2.38
C TRP A 80 -3.42 11.21 -2.62
N GLU A 81 -3.27 11.63 -3.87
CA GLU A 81 -3.02 13.03 -4.24
C GLU A 81 -4.14 13.94 -3.73
N LYS A 82 -5.40 13.53 -3.89
CA LYS A 82 -6.55 14.27 -3.37
C LYS A 82 -6.49 14.45 -1.85
N THR A 83 -6.05 13.44 -1.12
CA THR A 83 -6.05 13.38 0.35
C THR A 83 -4.83 14.07 0.95
N TYR A 84 -3.64 13.80 0.44
CA TYR A 84 -2.35 14.19 1.03
C TYR A 84 -1.63 15.31 0.28
N LYS A 85 -2.13 15.72 -0.90
CA LYS A 85 -1.53 16.77 -1.74
C LYS A 85 -0.07 16.47 -2.12
N SER A 86 0.26 15.20 -2.30
CA SER A 86 1.57 14.71 -2.72
C SER A 86 1.43 13.60 -3.75
N GLU A 87 2.49 13.35 -4.51
CA GLU A 87 2.55 12.27 -5.49
C GLU A 87 2.65 10.91 -4.80
N TYR A 88 1.87 9.93 -5.29
CA TYR A 88 1.93 8.56 -4.78
C TYR A 88 3.06 7.78 -5.46
N GLY A 89 3.92 7.15 -4.66
CA GLY A 89 5.06 6.38 -5.18
C GLY A 89 6.27 7.22 -5.58
N HIS A 90 6.37 8.47 -5.12
CA HIS A 90 7.49 9.38 -5.43
C HIS A 90 8.89 8.78 -5.15
N ASN A 91 8.99 7.84 -4.21
CA ASN A 91 10.26 7.19 -3.84
C ASN A 91 10.62 5.96 -4.70
N ILE A 92 9.77 5.58 -5.66
CA ILE A 92 9.92 4.37 -6.46
C ILE A 92 9.60 4.68 -7.93
N ASP A 93 10.60 4.60 -8.81
CA ASP A 93 10.35 4.61 -10.25
C ASP A 93 9.83 3.25 -10.69
N ARG A 94 8.53 3.18 -10.98
CA ARG A 94 7.83 1.96 -11.41
C ARG A 94 8.43 1.35 -12.68
N LYS A 95 9.02 2.15 -13.58
CA LYS A 95 9.67 1.62 -14.80
C LYS A 95 10.91 0.78 -14.48
N ASN A 96 11.59 1.10 -13.39
CA ASN A 96 12.74 0.33 -12.90
C ASN A 96 12.31 -0.96 -12.19
N LEU A 97 11.08 -1.01 -11.65
CA LEU A 97 10.49 -2.24 -11.12
C LEU A 97 9.95 -3.13 -12.24
N GLU A 98 9.27 -2.58 -13.24
CA GLU A 98 8.72 -3.31 -14.41
C GLU A 98 9.79 -4.00 -15.26
N THR A 99 11.04 -3.55 -15.17
CA THR A 99 12.21 -4.19 -15.80
C THR A 99 12.94 -5.18 -14.88
N SER A 100 12.56 -5.23 -13.60
CA SER A 100 13.13 -6.14 -12.60
C SER A 100 12.35 -7.45 -12.52
N GLN A 101 13.06 -8.56 -12.37
CA GLN A 101 12.46 -9.88 -12.13
C GLN A 101 11.67 -9.96 -10.80
N TYR A 102 11.80 -8.96 -9.92
CA TYR A 102 11.27 -8.96 -8.56
C TYR A 102 10.08 -8.00 -8.37
N MET A 103 9.28 -7.74 -9.40
CA MET A 103 8.03 -6.99 -9.23
C MET A 103 7.12 -7.65 -8.19
N SER A 104 6.87 -6.98 -7.06
CA SER A 104 5.73 -7.30 -6.20
C SER A 104 4.47 -6.71 -6.83
N SER A 105 3.55 -7.55 -7.28
CA SER A 105 2.30 -7.17 -7.93
C SER A 105 1.12 -7.47 -7.00
N CYS A 106 0.78 -6.56 -6.09
CA CYS A 106 -0.25 -6.81 -5.07
C CYS A 106 -1.33 -5.72 -5.06
N ALA A 107 -2.62 -6.08 -4.93
CA ALA A 107 -3.75 -5.17 -4.61
C ALA A 107 -4.84 -5.88 -3.79
N MET A 108 -5.81 -5.13 -3.25
CA MET A 108 -6.85 -5.67 -2.35
C MET A 108 -8.23 -5.96 -2.96
N VAL A 109 -8.93 -7.01 -2.47
CA VAL A 109 -10.38 -7.23 -2.63
C VAL A 109 -11.05 -7.34 -1.25
N PHE A 110 -12.34 -7.01 -1.15
CA PHE A 110 -13.12 -6.98 0.10
C PHE A 110 -13.53 -8.33 0.63
N VAL A 111 -13.69 -8.35 1.96
CA VAL A 111 -14.76 -9.09 2.63
C VAL A 111 -15.89 -8.12 3.01
#